data_AF-A0A971S7V9-F1
#
_entry.id   AF-A0A971S7V9-F1
#
_cell.length_a   1.000
_cell.length_b   1.000
_cell.length_c   1.000
_cell.angle_alpha   90.00
_cell.angle_beta   90.00
_cell.angle_gamma   90.00
#
_symmetry.space_group_name_H-M   'P 1'
#
loop_
_entity.id
_entity.type
_entity.pdbx_description
1 polymer ?
#
loop_
_entity_poly.entity_id
_entity_poly.type
_entity_poly.pdbx_seq_one_letter_code
_entity_poly.pdbx_strand_id
1 'polypeptide(L)'
;MIGIRKRNAFDKFFENRSFLIKMYENNSITKREFLEMNYEAIKNSCIRPFVKIDSFEKGLYNYQYYNSLAKYYKTLARELKMSKNYKRDRNTYLNKCDHYYYLKDVSSLKLIKFLGFKGVEAYFIETKSVGLRGKLYEIVLSDFEEAVFHSKAEWLLRELQEAGVFLEGKHKSVISEYIDERY
;
A
#
# COMPACT_ATOMS: atom_id res chain seq x y z
N MET A 1 36.42 -12.24 5.60
CA MET A 1 35.30 -12.81 6.38
C MET A 1 34.05 -11.98 6.11
N ILE A 2 33.14 -12.49 5.30
CA ILE A 2 31.84 -11.84 5.05
C ILE A 2 30.99 -12.08 6.31
N GLY A 3 30.75 -11.02 7.07
CA GLY A 3 29.93 -11.09 8.28
C GLY A 3 28.51 -11.54 7.91
N ILE A 4 28.08 -12.68 8.45
CA ILE A 4 26.71 -13.16 8.32
C ILE A 4 25.83 -12.18 9.09
N ARG A 5 25.24 -11.20 8.39
CA ARG A 5 24.24 -10.29 8.95
C ARG A 5 23.06 -11.16 9.38
N LYS A 6 22.78 -11.27 10.68
CA LYS A 6 21.57 -11.94 11.18
C LYS A 6 20.37 -11.27 10.53
N ARG A 7 19.58 -12.04 9.75
CA ARG A 7 18.34 -11.55 9.15
C ARG A 7 17.43 -11.05 10.26
N ASN A 8 17.05 -9.78 10.16
CA ASN A 8 16.07 -9.21 11.08
C ASN A 8 14.65 -9.49 10.55
N ALA A 9 13.64 -9.24 11.39
CA ALA A 9 12.25 -9.52 11.01
C ALA A 9 11.74 -8.63 9.85
N PHE A 10 12.36 -7.46 9.58
CA PHE A 10 12.04 -6.64 8.41
C PHE A 10 12.55 -7.27 7.13
N ASP A 11 13.80 -7.76 7.12
CA ASP A 11 14.39 -8.42 5.95
C ASP A 11 13.48 -9.56 5.49
N LYS A 12 13.00 -10.37 6.45
CA LYS A 12 12.06 -11.46 6.19
C LYS A 12 10.72 -10.97 5.62
N PHE A 13 10.20 -9.84 6.10
CA PHE A 13 8.96 -9.26 5.59
C PHE A 13 9.11 -8.80 4.14
N PHE A 14 10.17 -8.06 3.83
CA PHE A 14 10.42 -7.56 2.48
C PHE A 14 10.77 -8.68 1.50
N GLU A 15 11.61 -9.66 1.91
CA GLU A 15 11.91 -10.87 1.12
C GLU A 15 10.63 -11.62 0.74
N ASN A 16 9.74 -11.87 1.73
CA ASN A 16 8.47 -12.54 1.48
C ASN A 16 7.58 -11.73 0.54
N ARG A 17 7.53 -10.40 0.71
CA ARG A 17 6.74 -9.53 -0.15
C ARG A 17 7.23 -9.57 -1.60
N SER A 18 8.53 -9.43 -1.85
CA SER A 18 9.11 -9.50 -3.19
C SER A 18 8.90 -10.89 -3.82
N PHE A 19 8.96 -11.96 -3.02
CA PHE A 19 8.61 -13.31 -3.47
C PHE A 19 7.14 -13.41 -3.91
N LEU A 20 6.19 -12.91 -3.11
CA LEU A 20 4.77 -12.92 -3.46
C LEU A 20 4.46 -12.10 -4.73
N ILE A 21 5.16 -10.97 -4.93
CA ILE A 21 5.02 -10.17 -6.15
C ILE A 21 5.44 -10.98 -7.38
N LYS A 22 6.62 -11.61 -7.34
CA LYS A 22 7.10 -12.45 -8.44
C LYS A 22 6.15 -13.61 -8.75
N MET A 23 5.58 -14.23 -7.72
CA MET A 23 4.58 -15.30 -7.86
C MET A 23 3.26 -14.81 -8.47
N TYR A 24 2.90 -13.55 -8.25
CA TYR A 24 1.71 -12.96 -8.86
C TYR A 24 1.99 -12.55 -10.31
N GLU A 25 3.13 -11.89 -10.57
CA GLU A 25 3.55 -11.46 -11.91
C GLU A 25 3.73 -12.62 -12.89
N ASN A 26 4.25 -13.76 -12.41
CA ASN A 26 4.39 -14.96 -13.23
C ASN A 26 3.09 -15.80 -13.32
N ASN A 27 1.97 -15.28 -12.80
CA ASN A 27 0.66 -15.93 -12.75
C ASN A 27 0.63 -17.28 -11.98
N SER A 28 1.58 -17.53 -11.07
CA SER A 28 1.60 -18.74 -10.23
C SER A 28 0.56 -18.70 -9.11
N ILE A 29 0.17 -17.49 -8.68
CA ILE A 29 -0.92 -17.29 -7.72
C ILE A 29 -1.91 -16.26 -8.27
N THR A 30 -3.17 -16.43 -7.94
CA THR A 30 -4.22 -15.46 -8.25
C THR A 30 -4.07 -14.20 -7.39
N LYS A 31 -4.70 -13.10 -7.83
CA LYS A 31 -4.80 -11.86 -7.04
C LYS A 31 -5.41 -12.10 -5.65
N ARG A 32 -6.37 -13.02 -5.53
CA ARG A 32 -6.99 -13.39 -4.26
C ARG A 32 -5.95 -14.02 -3.32
N GLU A 33 -5.25 -15.05 -3.81
CA GLU A 33 -4.20 -15.73 -3.05
C GLU A 33 -3.08 -14.77 -2.66
N PHE A 34 -2.65 -13.89 -3.58
CA PHE A 34 -1.68 -12.85 -3.28
C PHE A 34 -2.11 -11.98 -2.08
N LEU A 35 -3.37 -11.53 -2.02
CA LEU A 35 -3.88 -10.73 -0.91
C LEU A 35 -3.99 -11.52 0.39
N GLU A 36 -4.45 -12.77 0.33
CA GLU A 36 -4.55 -13.66 1.50
C GLU A 36 -3.16 -13.99 2.07
N MET A 37 -2.18 -14.32 1.22
CA MET A 37 -0.80 -14.61 1.63
C MET A 37 -0.11 -13.37 2.21
N ASN A 38 -0.34 -12.17 1.66
CA ASN A 38 0.16 -10.93 2.25
C ASN A 38 -0.45 -10.68 3.65
N TYR A 39 -1.75 -10.94 3.82
CA TYR A 39 -2.41 -10.82 5.11
C TYR A 39 -1.86 -11.81 6.14
N GLU A 40 -1.70 -13.09 5.77
CA GLU A 40 -1.15 -14.11 6.67
C GLU A 40 0.32 -13.80 7.02
N ALA A 41 1.12 -13.28 6.09
CA ALA A 41 2.48 -12.83 6.39
C ALA A 41 2.52 -11.72 7.45
N ILE A 42 1.57 -10.78 7.40
CA ILE A 42 1.43 -9.72 8.40
C ILE A 42 0.99 -10.28 9.74
N LYS A 43 -0.04 -11.13 9.75
CA LYS A 43 -0.61 -11.73 10.95
C LYS A 43 0.38 -12.63 11.69
N ASN A 44 1.23 -13.33 10.94
CA ASN A 44 2.28 -14.19 11.48
C ASN A 44 3.58 -13.42 11.79
N SER A 45 3.64 -12.12 11.47
CA SER A 45 4.76 -11.27 11.85
C SER A 45 4.65 -10.87 13.32
N CYS A 46 5.77 -10.89 14.04
CA CYS A 46 5.87 -10.32 15.38
C CYS A 46 6.03 -8.80 15.38
N ILE A 47 6.17 -8.18 14.20
CA ILE A 47 6.34 -6.74 14.05
C ILE A 47 4.95 -6.06 14.07
N ARG A 48 4.84 -4.99 14.85
CA ARG A 48 3.70 -4.07 14.82
C ARG A 48 4.09 -2.79 14.09
N PRO A 49 3.11 -2.05 13.52
CA PRO A 49 3.40 -0.75 12.93
C PRO A 49 4.10 0.20 13.91
N PHE A 50 5.10 0.91 13.40
CA PHE A 50 5.93 1.80 14.20
C PHE A 50 5.24 3.14 14.41
N VAL A 51 5.21 3.61 15.66
CA VAL A 51 4.68 4.94 16.00
C VAL A 51 5.60 6.03 15.43
N LYS A 52 6.92 5.85 15.62
CA LYS A 52 7.98 6.71 15.13
C LYS A 52 8.58 6.13 13.85
N ILE A 53 8.56 6.92 12.77
CA ILE A 53 9.23 6.61 11.50
C ILE A 53 10.53 7.42 11.48
N ASP A 54 11.62 6.75 11.85
CA ASP A 54 13.00 7.29 11.83
C ASP A 54 13.93 6.50 10.90
N SER A 55 13.35 5.65 10.05
CA SER A 55 14.02 5.00 8.93
C SER A 55 13.04 4.80 7.78
N PHE A 56 13.58 4.66 6.57
CA PHE A 56 12.79 4.38 5.38
C PHE A 56 12.02 3.06 5.51
N GLU A 57 12.68 2.01 5.99
CA GLU A 57 12.12 0.66 6.13
C GLU A 57 10.91 0.63 7.07
N LYS A 58 10.95 1.40 8.17
CA LYS A 58 9.81 1.54 9.09
C LYS A 58 8.61 2.19 8.40
N GLY A 59 8.85 3.25 7.63
CA GLY A 59 7.80 3.93 6.88
C GLY A 59 7.19 3.03 5.81
N LEU A 60 8.03 2.37 5.02
CA LEU A 60 7.60 1.45 3.98
C LEU A 60 6.85 0.25 4.58
N TYR A 61 7.35 -0.33 5.67
CA TYR A 61 6.68 -1.40 6.39
C TYR A 61 5.28 -0.99 6.84
N ASN A 62 5.12 0.15 7.49
CA ASN A 62 3.81 0.65 7.93
C ASN A 62 2.85 0.81 6.74
N TYR A 63 3.33 1.40 5.64
CA TYR A 63 2.54 1.54 4.42
C TYR A 63 2.05 0.17 3.91
N GLN A 64 2.96 -0.79 3.74
CA GLN A 64 2.60 -2.12 3.22
C GLN A 64 1.68 -2.86 4.19
N TYR A 65 1.94 -2.77 5.49
CA TYR A 65 1.12 -3.36 6.54
C TYR A 65 -0.35 -2.90 6.42
N TYR A 66 -0.57 -1.59 6.44
CA TYR A 66 -1.92 -1.03 6.41
C TYR A 66 -2.59 -1.21 5.05
N ASN A 67 -1.84 -1.13 3.94
CA ASN A 67 -2.38 -1.38 2.60
C ASN A 67 -2.90 -2.82 2.45
N SER A 68 -2.13 -3.81 2.92
CA SER A 68 -2.53 -5.21 2.87
C SER A 68 -3.77 -5.49 3.73
N LEU A 69 -3.84 -4.93 4.94
CA LEU A 69 -5.05 -5.05 5.79
C LEU A 69 -6.27 -4.41 5.12
N ALA A 70 -6.13 -3.21 4.53
CA ALA A 70 -7.22 -2.54 3.84
C ALA A 70 -7.76 -3.38 2.67
N LYS A 71 -6.85 -3.91 1.82
CA LYS A 71 -7.23 -4.78 0.70
C LYS A 71 -7.88 -6.07 1.16
N TYR A 72 -7.38 -6.70 2.23
CA TYR A 72 -7.97 -7.91 2.80
C TYR A 72 -9.40 -7.69 3.29
N TYR A 73 -9.64 -6.65 4.10
CA TYR A 73 -11.00 -6.34 4.59
C TYR A 73 -11.94 -5.92 3.46
N LYS A 74 -11.44 -5.27 2.41
CA LYS A 74 -12.21 -4.98 1.20
C LYS A 74 -12.66 -6.28 0.51
N THR A 75 -11.77 -7.27 0.40
CA THR A 75 -12.11 -8.59 -0.16
C THR A 75 -13.18 -9.28 0.69
N LEU A 76 -13.00 -9.34 2.02
CA LEU A 76 -14.01 -9.91 2.92
C LEU A 76 -15.38 -9.23 2.78
N ALA A 77 -15.42 -7.90 2.68
CA ALA A 77 -16.66 -7.15 2.51
C ALA A 77 -17.41 -7.50 1.20
N ARG A 78 -16.68 -7.91 0.16
CA ARG A 78 -17.23 -8.28 -1.14
C ARG A 78 -17.69 -9.73 -1.20
N GLU A 79 -16.99 -10.62 -0.50
CA GLU A 79 -17.25 -12.06 -0.51
C GLU A 79 -18.27 -12.52 0.53
N LEU A 80 -18.67 -11.61 1.42
CA LEU A 80 -19.77 -11.86 2.36
C LEU A 80 -21.01 -12.38 1.61
N LYS A 81 -21.45 -13.58 1.98
CA LYS A 81 -22.72 -14.16 1.53
C LYS A 81 -23.88 -13.56 2.34
N MET A 82 -25.08 -13.58 1.77
CA MET A 82 -26.29 -13.06 2.44
C MET A 82 -26.60 -13.87 3.71
N SER A 83 -26.10 -13.39 4.85
CA SER A 83 -26.48 -13.83 6.20
C SER A 83 -27.53 -12.90 6.79
N LYS A 84 -28.19 -13.32 7.88
CA LYS A 84 -29.13 -12.48 8.64
C LYS A 84 -28.53 -11.13 9.08
N ASN A 85 -27.21 -11.08 9.29
CA ASN A 85 -26.46 -9.88 9.72
C ASN A 85 -25.61 -9.25 8.60
N TYR A 86 -25.82 -9.65 7.33
CA TYR A 86 -24.99 -9.27 6.19
C TYR A 86 -24.63 -7.78 6.13
N LYS A 87 -25.62 -6.89 6.28
CA LYS A 87 -25.39 -5.44 6.23
C LYS A 87 -24.46 -4.96 7.34
N ARG A 88 -24.62 -5.49 8.56
CA ARG A 88 -23.79 -5.13 9.72
C ARG A 88 -22.36 -5.62 9.54
N ASP A 89 -22.19 -6.88 9.13
CA ASP A 89 -20.86 -7.48 8.95
C ASP A 89 -20.12 -6.80 7.80
N ARG A 90 -20.82 -6.50 6.70
CA ARG A 90 -20.26 -5.77 5.57
C ARG A 90 -19.80 -4.37 5.97
N ASN A 91 -20.63 -3.61 6.69
CA ASN A 91 -20.26 -2.29 7.16
C ASN A 91 -19.06 -2.35 8.12
N THR A 92 -18.99 -3.38 8.96
CA THR A 92 -17.83 -3.60 9.85
C THR A 92 -16.53 -3.77 9.07
N TYR A 93 -16.53 -4.58 8.00
CA TYR A 93 -15.35 -4.75 7.16
C TYR A 93 -15.01 -3.51 6.34
N LEU A 94 -16.00 -2.78 5.84
CA LEU A 94 -15.77 -1.52 5.13
C LEU A 94 -15.16 -0.46 6.06
N ASN A 95 -15.68 -0.31 7.29
CA ASN A 95 -15.11 0.62 8.27
C ASN A 95 -13.65 0.29 8.59
N LYS A 96 -13.31 -1.02 8.70
CA LYS A 96 -11.91 -1.45 8.86
C LYS A 96 -11.07 -1.13 7.64
N CYS A 97 -11.57 -1.40 6.44
CA CYS A 97 -10.91 -1.07 5.18
C CYS A 97 -10.58 0.43 5.12
N ASP A 98 -11.56 1.30 5.39
CA ASP A 98 -11.38 2.75 5.35
C ASP A 98 -10.40 3.23 6.42
N HIS A 99 -10.49 2.68 7.64
CA HIS A 99 -9.55 2.95 8.71
C HIS A 99 -8.10 2.61 8.33
N TYR A 100 -7.87 1.44 7.74
CA TYR A 100 -6.53 1.04 7.32
C TYR A 100 -6.03 1.82 6.10
N TYR A 101 -6.90 2.21 5.17
CA TYR A 101 -6.49 3.13 4.11
C TYR A 101 -6.06 4.50 4.67
N TYR A 102 -6.79 5.01 5.67
CA TYR A 102 -6.38 6.23 6.37
C TYR A 102 -5.01 6.08 7.05
N LEU A 103 -4.79 5.01 7.83
CA LEU A 103 -3.51 4.76 8.50
C LEU A 103 -2.35 4.55 7.51
N LYS A 104 -2.62 3.91 6.37
CA LYS A 104 -1.68 3.77 5.26
C LYS A 104 -1.26 5.14 4.73
N ASP A 105 -2.20 6.04 4.45
CA ASP A 105 -1.91 7.40 3.96
C ASP A 105 -1.17 8.25 5.01
N VAL A 106 -1.54 8.13 6.30
CA VAL A 106 -0.81 8.77 7.41
C VAL A 106 0.64 8.28 7.46
N SER A 107 0.87 6.99 7.24
CA SER A 107 2.22 6.41 7.23
C SER A 107 3.04 6.88 6.03
N SER A 108 2.43 6.99 4.86
CA SER A 108 3.04 7.60 3.68
C SER A 108 3.52 9.02 3.96
N LEU A 109 2.65 9.87 4.53
CA LEU A 109 3.04 11.25 4.83
C LEU A 109 4.18 11.33 5.85
N LYS A 110 4.13 10.51 6.91
CA LYS A 110 5.20 10.46 7.91
C LYS A 110 6.55 10.08 7.29
N LEU A 111 6.56 9.11 6.38
CA LEU A 111 7.78 8.72 5.66
C LEU A 111 8.26 9.85 4.74
N ILE A 112 7.36 10.47 3.97
CA ILE A 112 7.70 11.59 3.08
C ILE A 112 8.28 12.77 3.86
N LYS A 113 7.69 13.11 5.02
CA LYS A 113 8.22 14.13 5.94
C LYS A 113 9.58 13.75 6.53
N PHE A 114 9.80 12.48 6.87
CA PHE A 114 11.10 11.98 7.31
C PHE A 114 12.18 12.16 6.24
N LEU A 115 11.84 11.95 4.96
CA LEU A 115 12.73 12.20 3.83
C LEU A 115 12.88 13.69 3.48
N GLY A 116 12.16 14.57 4.17
CA GLY A 116 12.17 16.01 3.91
C GLY A 116 11.67 16.36 2.51
N PHE A 117 10.75 15.57 1.96
CA PHE A 117 10.22 15.70 0.60
C PHE A 117 11.27 15.59 -0.53
N LYS A 118 12.49 15.16 -0.22
CA LYS A 118 13.54 14.95 -1.23
C LYS A 118 13.32 13.66 -1.99
N GLY A 119 13.50 13.71 -3.30
CA GLY A 119 13.29 12.56 -4.18
C GLY A 119 11.84 12.08 -4.19
N VAL A 120 10.87 12.98 -3.97
CA VAL A 120 9.45 12.67 -3.96
C VAL A 120 8.78 13.36 -5.14
N GLU A 121 8.08 12.57 -5.95
CA GLU A 121 7.21 13.08 -7.01
C GLU A 121 5.83 12.43 -6.86
N ALA A 122 4.78 13.23 -6.99
CA ALA A 122 3.41 12.73 -6.94
C ALA A 122 2.59 13.25 -8.11
N TYR A 123 1.69 12.43 -8.63
CA TYR A 123 0.87 12.80 -9.79
C TYR A 123 -0.36 11.92 -9.93
N PHE A 124 -1.39 12.43 -10.60
CA PHE A 124 -2.54 11.61 -10.98
C PHE A 124 -2.13 10.54 -11.98
N ILE A 125 -2.68 9.33 -11.82
CA ILE A 125 -2.41 8.23 -12.74
C ILE A 125 -3.55 7.97 -13.71
N GLU A 126 -3.18 7.53 -14.91
CA GLU A 126 -4.11 6.95 -15.88
C GLU A 126 -4.64 5.61 -15.34
N THR A 127 -5.96 5.43 -15.40
CA THR A 127 -6.61 4.20 -14.95
C THR A 127 -7.82 3.85 -15.81
N LYS A 128 -8.00 2.55 -16.07
CA LYS A 128 -9.19 2.01 -16.75
C LYS A 128 -10.46 2.14 -15.91
N SER A 129 -10.33 2.31 -14.58
CA SER A 129 -11.48 2.41 -13.68
C SER A 129 -12.10 3.80 -13.71
N VAL A 130 -13.36 3.89 -14.16
CA VAL A 130 -14.13 5.14 -14.21
C VAL A 130 -14.23 5.79 -12.82
N GLY A 131 -14.40 4.99 -11.76
CA GLY A 131 -14.54 5.50 -10.39
C GLY A 131 -13.23 6.00 -9.75
N LEU A 132 -12.08 5.65 -10.33
CA LEU A 132 -10.75 6.06 -9.84
C LEU A 132 -10.14 7.18 -10.69
N ARG A 133 -10.66 7.40 -11.89
CA ARG A 133 -10.18 8.42 -12.82
C ARG A 133 -10.25 9.82 -12.19
N GLY A 134 -9.12 10.52 -12.18
CA GLY A 134 -8.99 11.85 -11.57
C GLY A 134 -9.05 11.86 -10.04
N LYS A 135 -8.96 10.69 -9.40
CA LYS A 135 -8.97 10.56 -7.93
C LYS A 135 -7.77 9.79 -7.42
N LEU A 136 -7.29 8.81 -8.17
CA LEU A 136 -6.13 8.01 -7.83
C LEU A 136 -4.86 8.73 -8.30
N TYR A 137 -3.96 8.95 -7.35
CA TYR A 137 -2.62 9.47 -7.61
C TYR A 137 -1.58 8.52 -7.02
N GLU A 138 -0.39 8.61 -7.61
CA GLU A 138 0.79 7.85 -7.26
C GLU A 138 1.80 8.80 -6.61
N ILE A 139 2.59 8.28 -5.67
CA ILE A 139 3.71 8.96 -5.03
C ILE A 139 4.93 8.06 -5.22
N VAL A 140 5.92 8.56 -5.92
CA VAL A 140 7.15 7.87 -6.27
C VAL A 140 8.28 8.43 -5.41
N LEU A 141 9.03 7.54 -4.76
CA LEU A 141 10.25 7.89 -4.03
C LEU A 141 11.46 7.48 -4.88
N SER A 142 12.07 8.42 -5.60
CA SER A 142 13.09 8.16 -6.63
C SER A 142 14.34 7.44 -6.11
N ASP A 143 14.68 7.68 -4.84
CA ASP A 143 15.88 7.12 -4.22
C ASP A 143 15.70 5.66 -3.75
N PHE A 144 14.49 5.10 -3.90
CA PHE A 144 14.14 3.78 -3.38
C PHE A 144 13.39 2.96 -4.42
N GLU A 145 14.06 1.91 -4.91
CA GLU A 145 13.48 0.94 -5.84
C GLU A 145 12.20 0.32 -5.24
N GLU A 146 11.15 0.17 -6.06
CA GLU A 146 9.82 -0.37 -5.68
C GLU A 146 8.99 0.46 -4.67
N ALA A 147 9.44 1.66 -4.28
CA ALA A 147 8.77 2.50 -3.29
C ALA A 147 7.70 3.41 -3.90
N VAL A 148 6.63 2.77 -4.39
CA VAL A 148 5.52 3.44 -5.07
C VAL A 148 4.25 3.37 -4.23
N PHE A 149 3.73 4.53 -3.84
CA PHE A 149 2.51 4.64 -3.03
C PHE A 149 1.32 5.10 -3.85
N HIS A 150 0.14 4.62 -3.46
CA HIS A 150 -1.11 4.99 -4.10
C HIS A 150 -2.06 5.59 -3.09
N SER A 151 -2.69 6.70 -3.43
CA SER A 151 -3.71 7.30 -2.59
C SER A 151 -4.83 7.98 -3.38
N LYS A 152 -5.92 8.23 -2.67
CA LYS A 152 -7.07 9.04 -3.10
C LYS A 152 -7.42 10.09 -2.06
N ALA A 153 -6.65 10.18 -0.98
CA ALA A 153 -6.95 11.07 0.11
C ALA A 153 -6.69 12.51 -0.32
N GLU A 154 -7.73 13.34 -0.32
CA GLU A 154 -7.63 14.75 -0.68
C GLU A 154 -6.75 15.53 0.29
N TRP A 155 -6.75 15.16 1.58
CA TRP A 155 -5.90 15.80 2.57
C TRP A 155 -4.41 15.54 2.31
N LEU A 156 -4.05 14.32 1.91
CA LEU A 156 -2.67 13.98 1.58
C LEU A 156 -2.25 14.63 0.27
N LEU A 157 -3.17 14.73 -0.70
CA LEU A 157 -2.93 15.47 -1.94
C LEU A 157 -2.57 16.93 -1.66
N ARG A 158 -3.32 17.61 -0.79
CA ARG A 158 -3.03 19.00 -0.39
C ARG A 158 -1.64 19.14 0.24
N GLU A 159 -1.25 18.23 1.13
CA GLU A 159 0.09 18.25 1.75
C GLU A 159 1.21 18.11 0.70
N LEU A 160 1.00 17.29 -0.35
CA LEU A 160 1.97 17.13 -1.45
C LEU A 160 2.03 18.37 -2.35
N GLN A 161 0.90 18.99 -2.62
CA GLN A 161 0.81 20.23 -3.40
C GLN A 161 1.46 21.41 -2.67
N GLU A 162 1.18 21.57 -1.36
CA GLU A 162 1.78 22.60 -0.52
C GLU A 162 3.30 22.43 -0.40
N ALA A 163 3.78 21.19 -0.39
CA ALA A 163 5.22 20.89 -0.40
C ALA A 163 5.88 21.05 -1.79
N GLY A 164 5.11 21.34 -2.84
CA GLY A 164 5.62 21.53 -4.20
C GLY A 164 6.12 20.26 -4.89
N VAL A 165 5.73 19.07 -4.40
CA VAL A 165 6.14 17.77 -4.96
C VAL A 165 5.06 17.11 -5.83
N PHE A 166 3.91 17.76 -5.98
CA PHE A 166 2.83 17.28 -6.85
C PHE A 166 2.95 17.88 -8.25
N LEU A 167 3.05 17.03 -9.27
CA LEU A 167 3.13 17.40 -10.67
C LEU A 167 1.74 17.47 -11.29
N GLU A 168 1.55 18.47 -12.14
CA GLU A 168 0.32 18.64 -12.91
C GLU A 168 0.18 17.57 -14.01
N GLY A 169 -1.07 17.32 -14.40
CA GLY A 169 -1.42 16.39 -15.47
C GLY A 169 -1.65 14.94 -15.01
N LYS A 170 -1.71 14.03 -15.99
CA LYS A 170 -1.90 12.58 -15.76
C LYS A 170 -0.73 11.84 -16.36
N HIS A 171 -0.23 10.86 -15.62
CA HIS A 171 0.93 10.06 -16.00
C HIS A 171 0.56 8.58 -16.00
N LYS A 172 1.29 7.77 -16.75
CA LYS A 172 1.20 6.32 -16.61
C LYS A 172 1.83 5.93 -15.28
N SER A 173 1.21 5.01 -14.55
CA SER A 173 1.80 4.48 -13.32
C SER A 173 3.15 3.82 -13.63
N VAL A 174 4.14 4.06 -12.77
CA VAL A 174 5.47 3.44 -12.91
C VAL A 174 5.40 1.92 -12.76
N ILE A 175 4.35 1.41 -12.12
CA ILE A 175 4.12 -0.02 -11.89
C ILE A 175 2.88 -0.53 -12.64
N SER A 176 2.57 0.02 -13.82
CA SER A 176 1.30 -0.17 -14.54
C SER A 176 0.87 -1.62 -14.76
N GLU A 177 1.76 -2.61 -14.70
CA GLU A 177 1.44 -4.04 -14.79
C GLU A 177 0.79 -4.59 -13.50
N TYR A 178 1.05 -4.00 -12.33
CA TYR A 178 0.60 -4.49 -11.01
C TYR A 178 -0.79 -3.98 -10.56
N ILE A 179 -1.26 -2.86 -11.11
CA ILE A 179 -2.42 -2.12 -10.58
C ILE A 179 -3.73 -2.45 -11.30
N ASP A 180 -3.66 -2.84 -12.57
CA ASP A 180 -4.74 -2.57 -13.52
C ASP A 180 -5.79 -3.69 -13.65
N GLU A 181 -5.71 -4.75 -12.84
CA GLU A 181 -6.79 -5.72 -12.73
C GLU A 181 -7.98 -5.10 -11.96
N ARG A 182 -9.12 -4.97 -12.65
CA ARG A 182 -10.37 -4.47 -12.07
C ARG A 182 -10.73 -5.28 -10.82
N TYR A 183 -11.21 -4.57 -9.79
CA TYR A 183 -11.78 -5.18 -8.59
C TYR A 183 -13.15 -5.74 -8.92
#